data_AF-A0A5D5AMI9-F1
#
_entry.id   AF-A0A5D5AMI9-F1
#
_cell.length_a   1.000
_cell.length_b   1.000
_cell.length_c   1.000
_cell.angle_alpha   90.00
_cell.angle_beta   90.00
_cell.angle_gamma   90.00
#
_symmetry.space_group_name_H-M   'P 1'
#
loop_
_entity.id
_entity.type
_entity.pdbx_description
1 polymer ?
#
loop_
_entity_poly.entity_id
_entity_poly.type
_entity_poly.pdbx_seq_one_letter_code
_entity_poly.pdbx_strand_id
1 'polypeptide(L)'
;MNSVQPVLDRYADDVPVEELVQPFLEFERWTGDDTRLLVAEAAAATTGQRFVDGIKPAVTRFREAFVATGRVSSVADIAALSLEDDDLVAAFGARRNRHVLLEAAAVLASRPEDDDLAALRGWAAEADQYRHDEDPIGSISGVGPSSFQYLRQLAGVDAVTPDPTVTAFVEAVDEELEHSPLETATDRLTIASCEWLSLVSTYRPLAIDRIAWWAFTDDEDRRPALEAAGLTLGQLL
;
A
#
# COMPACT_ATOMS: atom_id res chain seq x y z
N MET A 1 27.14 16.36 14.70
CA MET A 1 26.90 14.96 14.30
C MET A 1 25.48 14.61 14.72
N ASN A 2 24.53 14.56 13.78
CA ASN A 2 23.19 14.07 14.10
C ASN A 2 23.22 12.54 13.95
N SER A 3 22.86 11.82 15.00
CA SER A 3 22.48 10.41 14.86
C SER A 3 21.15 10.32 14.09
N VAL A 4 20.86 9.17 13.48
CA VAL A 4 19.64 8.96 12.68
C VAL A 4 18.36 9.24 13.48
N GLN A 5 18.29 8.74 14.72
CA GLN A 5 17.08 8.87 15.55
C GLN A 5 16.61 10.33 15.72
N PRO A 6 17.42 11.31 16.19
CA PRO A 6 17.01 12.71 16.26
C PRO A 6 16.59 13.35 14.94
N VAL A 7 17.06 12.86 13.78
CA VAL A 7 16.58 13.35 12.48
C VAL A 7 15.17 12.83 12.24
N LEU A 8 14.96 11.52 12.38
CA LEU A 8 13.64 10.91 12.20
C LEU A 8 12.61 11.45 13.21
N ASP A 9 13.01 11.66 14.46
CA ASP A 9 12.14 12.25 15.51
C ASP A 9 11.59 13.62 15.10
N ARG A 10 12.35 14.43 14.35
CA ARG A 10 11.87 15.73 13.85
C ARG A 10 10.82 15.59 12.76
N TYR A 11 10.97 14.62 11.88
CA TYR A 11 9.96 14.35 10.85
C TYR A 11 8.72 13.66 11.41
N ALA A 12 8.89 12.90 12.48
CA ALA A 12 7.80 12.25 13.21
C ALA A 12 7.09 13.18 14.21
N ASP A 13 7.61 14.40 14.41
CA ASP A 13 6.98 15.40 15.27
C ASP A 13 5.57 15.73 14.76
N ASP A 14 4.58 15.69 15.65
CA ASP A 14 3.15 15.82 15.34
C ASP A 14 2.58 14.78 14.35
N VAL A 15 3.33 13.71 14.02
CA VAL A 15 2.81 12.60 13.21
C VAL A 15 2.10 11.60 14.12
N PRO A 16 0.82 11.28 13.87
CA PRO A 16 0.11 10.24 14.61
C PRO A 16 0.49 8.85 14.12
N VAL A 17 1.77 8.49 14.26
CA VAL A 17 2.38 7.31 13.62
C VAL A 17 1.59 6.04 13.87
N GLU A 18 1.22 5.75 15.12
CA GLU A 18 0.52 4.50 15.43
C GLU A 18 -0.90 4.46 14.85
N GLU A 19 -1.61 5.59 14.81
CA GLU A 19 -2.93 5.69 14.18
C GLU A 19 -2.87 5.49 12.66
N LEU A 20 -1.73 5.83 12.03
CA LEU A 20 -1.50 5.61 10.61
C LEU A 20 -1.03 4.19 10.28
N VAL A 21 -0.36 3.53 11.23
CA VAL A 21 0.23 2.18 11.07
C VAL A 21 -0.78 1.09 11.41
N GLN A 22 -1.49 1.23 12.53
CA GLN A 22 -2.36 0.20 13.08
C GLN A 22 -3.42 -0.32 12.10
N PRO A 23 -4.11 0.52 11.29
CA PRO A 23 -5.11 0.03 10.35
C PRO A 23 -4.58 -0.93 9.28
N PHE A 24 -3.30 -0.84 8.91
CA PHE A 24 -2.68 -1.80 7.99
C PHE A 24 -2.36 -3.12 8.70
N LEU A 25 -1.83 -3.05 9.93
CA LEU A 25 -1.43 -4.24 10.69
C LEU A 25 -2.62 -5.05 11.21
N GLU A 26 -3.73 -4.38 11.52
CA GLU A 26 -4.95 -4.98 12.06
C GLU A 26 -6.05 -5.17 11.01
N PHE A 27 -5.72 -4.91 9.74
CA PHE A 27 -6.64 -5.04 8.61
C PHE A 27 -7.89 -4.16 8.73
N GLU A 28 -7.85 -3.03 9.45
CA GLU A 28 -9.02 -2.17 9.65
C GLU A 28 -9.30 -1.24 8.44
N ARG A 29 -8.94 -1.68 7.23
CA ARG A 29 -9.15 -0.90 6.00
C ARG A 29 -10.50 -1.27 5.37
N TRP A 30 -11.24 -0.29 4.86
CA TRP A 30 -12.60 -0.49 4.31
C TRP A 30 -13.63 -1.02 5.31
N THR A 31 -13.90 -2.32 5.27
CA THR A 31 -14.82 -3.04 6.18
C THR A 31 -14.06 -4.03 7.06
N GLY A 32 -12.73 -3.92 7.11
CA GLY A 32 -11.85 -4.86 7.78
C GLY A 32 -11.03 -5.67 6.77
N ASP A 33 -10.85 -6.94 7.10
CA ASP A 33 -10.06 -7.93 6.38
C ASP A 33 -10.71 -8.45 5.07
N ASP A 34 -11.59 -7.66 4.45
CA ASP A 34 -12.24 -8.02 3.19
C ASP A 34 -11.22 -7.98 2.03
N THR A 35 -10.61 -9.13 1.80
CA THR A 35 -9.54 -9.33 0.81
C THR A 35 -9.92 -8.84 -0.59
N ARG A 36 -11.20 -8.93 -0.96
CA ARG A 36 -11.69 -8.44 -2.26
C ARG A 36 -11.48 -6.93 -2.41
N LEU A 37 -11.70 -6.18 -1.32
CA LEU A 37 -11.52 -4.73 -1.30
C LEU A 37 -10.04 -4.35 -1.20
N LEU A 38 -9.23 -5.12 -0.49
CA LEU A 38 -7.77 -4.92 -0.42
C LEU A 38 -7.11 -5.10 -1.79
N VAL A 39 -7.45 -6.18 -2.52
CA VAL A 39 -6.94 -6.42 -3.88
C VAL A 39 -7.45 -5.36 -4.86
N ALA A 40 -8.73 -4.97 -4.76
CA ALA A 40 -9.31 -3.88 -5.55
C ALA A 40 -8.57 -2.55 -5.32
N GLU A 41 -8.23 -2.23 -4.09
CA GLU A 41 -7.48 -1.02 -3.75
C GLU A 41 -6.06 -1.04 -4.32
N ALA A 42 -5.31 -2.13 -4.14
CA ALA A 42 -3.98 -2.26 -4.71
C ALA A 42 -4.01 -2.08 -6.24
N ALA A 43 -5.01 -2.67 -6.91
CA ALA A 43 -5.20 -2.53 -8.34
C ALA A 43 -5.50 -1.08 -8.77
N ALA A 44 -6.33 -0.36 -8.02
CA ALA A 44 -6.62 1.06 -8.27
C ALA A 44 -5.38 1.95 -8.11
N ALA A 45 -4.51 1.64 -7.14
CA ALA A 45 -3.29 2.39 -6.85
C ALA A 45 -2.22 2.28 -7.95
N THR A 46 -2.28 1.26 -8.83
CA THR A 46 -1.25 1.01 -9.87
C THR A 46 -1.07 2.12 -10.91
N THR A 47 -1.99 3.07 -10.97
CA THR A 47 -1.93 4.23 -11.87
C THR A 47 -1.50 5.53 -11.18
N GLY A 48 -1.04 5.45 -9.92
CA GLY A 48 -0.62 6.63 -9.14
C GLY A 48 -1.80 7.54 -8.75
N GLN A 49 -3.02 7.00 -8.75
CA GLN A 49 -4.20 7.75 -8.34
C GLN A 49 -4.14 8.08 -6.85
N ARG A 50 -4.55 9.29 -6.49
CA ARG A 50 -4.69 9.69 -5.09
C ARG A 50 -5.82 8.91 -4.42
N PHE A 51 -5.69 8.72 -3.11
CA PHE A 51 -6.65 7.92 -2.36
C PHE A 51 -8.09 8.45 -2.47
N VAL A 52 -8.30 9.73 -2.19
CA VAL A 52 -9.65 10.32 -2.10
C VAL A 52 -10.33 10.48 -3.46
N ASP A 53 -9.59 10.94 -4.47
CA ASP A 53 -10.17 11.30 -5.76
C ASP A 53 -10.23 10.12 -6.75
N GLY A 54 -9.46 9.06 -6.52
CA GLY A 54 -9.31 7.96 -7.47
C GLY A 54 -9.55 6.59 -6.87
N ILE A 55 -8.69 6.18 -5.93
CA ILE A 55 -8.74 4.83 -5.34
C ILE A 55 -10.08 4.61 -4.63
N LYS A 56 -10.45 5.50 -3.71
CA LYS A 56 -11.64 5.31 -2.89
C LYS A 56 -12.93 5.23 -3.72
N PRO A 57 -13.17 6.15 -4.67
CA PRO A 57 -14.32 6.05 -5.57
C PRO A 57 -14.33 4.76 -6.39
N ALA A 58 -13.18 4.31 -6.91
CA ALA A 58 -13.10 3.09 -7.70
C ALA A 58 -13.48 1.85 -6.88
N VAL A 59 -12.89 1.69 -5.69
CA VAL A 59 -13.16 0.55 -4.80
C VAL A 59 -14.58 0.60 -4.25
N THR A 60 -15.14 1.79 -3.99
CA THR A 60 -16.54 1.94 -3.57
C THR A 60 -17.50 1.46 -4.65
N ARG A 61 -17.30 1.87 -5.91
CA ARG A 61 -18.11 1.38 -7.05
C ARG A 61 -17.99 -0.13 -7.22
N PHE A 62 -16.78 -0.67 -7.11
CA PHE A 62 -16.55 -2.11 -7.17
C PHE A 62 -17.32 -2.84 -6.06
N ARG A 63 -17.22 -2.36 -4.81
CA ARG A 63 -17.95 -2.92 -3.67
C ARG A 63 -19.45 -2.91 -3.94
N GLU A 64 -20.01 -1.80 -4.38
CA GLU A 64 -21.44 -1.64 -4.61
C GLU A 64 -21.95 -2.53 -5.75
N ALA A 65 -21.21 -2.65 -6.85
CA ALA A 65 -21.63 -3.43 -8.01
C ALA A 65 -21.43 -4.95 -7.83
N PHE A 66 -20.34 -5.36 -7.16
CA PHE A 66 -19.91 -6.75 -7.12
C PHE A 66 -20.06 -7.42 -5.75
N VAL A 67 -19.59 -6.76 -4.69
CA VAL A 67 -19.50 -7.37 -3.36
C VAL A 67 -20.85 -7.29 -2.63
N ALA A 68 -21.46 -6.10 -2.58
CA ALA A 68 -22.72 -5.85 -1.89
C ALA A 68 -23.91 -6.57 -2.55
N THR A 69 -23.82 -6.85 -3.85
CA THR A 69 -24.82 -7.62 -4.61
C THR A 69 -24.64 -9.14 -4.48
N GLY A 70 -23.51 -9.60 -3.91
CA GLY A 70 -23.15 -11.02 -3.84
C GLY A 70 -22.67 -11.61 -5.18
N ARG A 71 -22.44 -10.77 -6.21
CA ARG A 71 -21.89 -11.20 -7.50
C ARG A 71 -20.44 -11.71 -7.38
N VAL A 72 -19.69 -11.17 -6.41
CA VAL A 72 -18.35 -11.61 -6.05
C VAL A 72 -18.32 -11.93 -4.55
N SER A 73 -18.11 -13.21 -4.23
CA SER A 73 -18.01 -13.71 -2.86
C SER A 73 -16.58 -14.04 -2.44
N SER A 74 -15.66 -14.21 -3.40
CA SER A 74 -14.26 -14.56 -3.18
C SER A 74 -13.32 -13.91 -4.21
N VAL A 75 -12.00 -13.97 -4.01
CA VAL A 75 -11.01 -13.58 -5.02
C VAL A 75 -11.06 -14.50 -6.25
N ALA A 76 -11.47 -15.76 -6.09
CA ALA A 76 -11.71 -16.64 -7.23
C ALA A 76 -12.84 -16.11 -8.15
N ASP A 77 -13.89 -15.54 -7.56
CA ASP A 77 -14.96 -14.90 -8.34
C ASP A 77 -14.46 -13.65 -9.07
N ILE A 78 -13.55 -12.87 -8.44
CA ILE A 78 -12.88 -11.74 -9.10
C ILE A 78 -12.11 -12.23 -10.32
N ALA A 79 -11.27 -13.27 -10.14
CA ALA A 79 -10.47 -13.84 -11.22
C ALA A 79 -11.30 -14.33 -12.41
N ALA A 80 -12.55 -14.74 -12.17
CA ALA A 80 -13.48 -15.22 -13.18
C ALA A 80 -14.23 -14.09 -13.94
N LEU A 81 -14.10 -12.82 -13.53
CA LEU A 81 -14.74 -11.71 -14.21
C LEU A 81 -14.12 -11.45 -15.59
N SER A 82 -14.93 -10.89 -16.50
CA SER A 82 -14.44 -10.39 -17.77
C SER A 82 -13.71 -9.07 -17.59
N LEU A 83 -12.55 -8.93 -18.24
CA LEU A 83 -11.81 -7.66 -18.30
C LEU A 83 -12.64 -6.50 -18.91
N GLU A 84 -13.61 -6.84 -19.77
CA GLU A 84 -14.53 -5.90 -20.42
C GLU A 84 -15.91 -5.88 -19.77
N ASP A 85 -16.04 -6.36 -18.54
CA ASP A 85 -17.29 -6.24 -17.81
C ASP A 85 -17.66 -4.77 -17.59
N ASP A 86 -18.87 -4.36 -17.96
CA ASP A 86 -19.30 -2.95 -17.96
C ASP A 86 -19.20 -2.32 -16.55
N ASP A 87 -19.54 -3.07 -15.49
CA ASP A 87 -19.45 -2.57 -14.11
C ASP A 87 -17.98 -2.44 -13.67
N LEU A 88 -17.12 -3.35 -14.13
CA LEU A 88 -15.68 -3.31 -13.86
C LEU A 88 -15.02 -2.14 -14.59
N VAL A 89 -15.44 -1.88 -15.84
CA VAL A 89 -15.03 -0.71 -16.64
C VAL A 89 -15.49 0.57 -15.95
N ALA A 90 -16.73 0.62 -15.47
CA ALA A 90 -17.26 1.78 -14.74
C ALA A 90 -16.54 2.02 -13.40
N ALA A 91 -16.16 0.96 -12.69
CA ALA A 91 -15.46 1.07 -11.42
C ALA A 91 -14.02 1.59 -11.60
N PHE A 92 -13.24 0.96 -12.47
CA PHE A 92 -11.79 1.20 -12.54
C PHE A 92 -11.32 2.04 -13.72
N GLY A 93 -12.11 2.13 -14.81
CA GLY A 93 -11.81 2.94 -16.01
C GLY A 93 -10.61 2.47 -16.81
N ALA A 94 -9.40 2.55 -16.25
CA ALA A 94 -8.16 2.12 -16.87
C ALA A 94 -8.11 0.58 -17.03
N ARG A 95 -7.77 0.12 -18.24
CA ARG A 95 -7.57 -1.31 -18.53
C ARG A 95 -6.49 -1.93 -17.62
N ARG A 96 -5.45 -1.17 -17.30
CA ARG A 96 -4.35 -1.60 -16.41
C ARG A 96 -4.87 -1.99 -15.03
N ASN A 97 -5.66 -1.13 -14.39
CA ASN A 97 -6.23 -1.41 -13.06
C ASN A 97 -7.05 -2.71 -13.08
N ARG A 98 -7.92 -2.87 -14.09
CA ARG A 98 -8.72 -4.10 -14.24
C ARG A 98 -7.84 -5.32 -14.45
N HIS A 99 -6.84 -5.24 -15.31
CA HIS A 99 -5.93 -6.35 -15.56
C HIS A 99 -5.21 -6.78 -14.29
N VAL A 100 -4.63 -5.83 -13.54
CA VAL A 100 -3.95 -6.14 -12.28
C VAL A 100 -4.91 -6.78 -11.27
N LEU A 101 -6.14 -6.25 -11.14
CA LEU A 101 -7.16 -6.83 -10.26
C LEU A 101 -7.42 -8.30 -10.57
N LEU A 102 -7.68 -8.63 -11.85
CA LEU A 102 -8.02 -9.99 -12.26
C LEU A 102 -6.84 -10.96 -12.11
N GLU A 103 -5.64 -10.55 -12.53
CA GLU A 103 -4.45 -11.40 -12.46
C GLU A 103 -3.99 -11.63 -11.01
N ALA A 104 -3.97 -10.58 -10.17
CA ALA A 104 -3.61 -10.72 -8.77
C ALA A 104 -4.62 -11.63 -8.04
N ALA A 105 -5.91 -11.47 -8.32
CA ALA A 105 -6.94 -12.35 -7.80
C ALA A 105 -6.77 -13.80 -8.27
N ALA A 106 -6.37 -14.03 -9.52
CA ALA A 106 -6.09 -15.36 -10.05
C ALA A 106 -4.90 -16.03 -9.35
N VAL A 107 -3.83 -15.27 -9.10
CA VAL A 107 -2.68 -15.77 -8.33
C VAL A 107 -3.12 -16.19 -6.92
N LEU A 108 -3.83 -15.31 -6.21
CA LEU A 108 -4.31 -15.59 -4.85
C LEU A 108 -5.27 -16.77 -4.80
N ALA A 109 -6.20 -16.86 -5.75
CA ALA A 109 -7.16 -17.98 -5.85
C ALA A 109 -6.48 -19.34 -6.14
N SER A 110 -5.27 -19.33 -6.70
CA SER A 110 -4.51 -20.55 -7.00
C SER A 110 -3.69 -21.07 -5.82
N ARG A 111 -3.64 -20.30 -4.73
CA ARG A 111 -2.86 -20.66 -3.55
C ARG A 111 -3.53 -21.79 -2.73
N PRO A 112 -2.75 -22.56 -1.95
CA PRO A 112 -3.27 -23.72 -1.25
C PRO A 112 -4.05 -23.41 0.04
N GLU A 113 -4.05 -22.17 0.53
CA GLU A 113 -4.77 -21.78 1.75
C GLU A 113 -6.30 -21.87 1.59
N ASP A 114 -7.00 -22.12 2.70
CA ASP A 114 -8.44 -22.43 2.71
C ASP A 114 -9.35 -21.19 2.59
N ASP A 115 -8.81 -19.99 2.79
CA ASP A 115 -9.54 -18.72 2.69
C ASP A 115 -8.71 -17.61 2.05
N ASP A 116 -9.40 -16.63 1.46
CA ASP A 116 -8.78 -15.55 0.68
C ASP A 116 -7.80 -14.70 1.49
N LEU A 117 -8.09 -14.46 2.77
CA LEU A 117 -7.23 -13.65 3.64
C LEU A 117 -5.95 -14.42 3.97
N ALA A 118 -6.07 -15.71 4.30
CA ALA A 118 -4.93 -16.58 4.50
C ALA A 118 -4.07 -16.68 3.23
N ALA A 119 -4.68 -16.76 2.04
CA ALA A 119 -3.95 -16.74 0.77
C ALA A 119 -3.18 -15.42 0.56
N LEU A 120 -3.83 -14.26 0.79
CA LEU A 120 -3.17 -12.95 0.69
C LEU A 120 -2.00 -12.82 1.66
N ARG A 121 -2.20 -13.20 2.93
CA ARG A 121 -1.16 -13.14 3.97
C ARG A 121 -0.02 -14.13 3.72
N GLY A 122 -0.36 -15.34 3.28
CA GLY A 122 0.60 -16.38 2.91
C GLY A 122 1.51 -15.90 1.78
N TRP A 123 0.93 -15.35 0.71
CA TRP A 123 1.70 -14.71 -0.37
C TRP A 123 2.59 -13.59 0.15
N ALA A 124 2.04 -12.65 0.91
CA ALA A 124 2.78 -11.45 1.31
C ALA A 124 3.98 -11.77 2.22
N ALA A 125 3.87 -12.83 3.04
CA ALA A 125 4.93 -13.33 3.90
C ALA A 125 6.06 -14.05 3.14
N GLU A 126 5.74 -14.69 2.01
CA GLU A 126 6.70 -15.41 1.15
C GLU A 126 7.34 -14.50 0.09
N ALA A 127 6.64 -13.42 -0.29
CA ALA A 127 7.04 -12.47 -1.31
C ALA A 127 8.38 -11.78 -0.98
N ASP A 128 9.31 -11.83 -1.93
CA ASP A 128 10.62 -11.15 -1.84
C ASP A 128 10.60 -9.85 -2.65
N GLN A 129 10.63 -8.71 -1.97
CA GLN A 129 10.65 -7.38 -2.60
C GLN A 129 11.88 -7.13 -3.48
N TYR A 130 13.00 -7.79 -3.20
CA TYR A 130 14.22 -7.65 -4.00
C TYR A 130 14.15 -8.46 -5.31
N ARG A 131 13.20 -9.41 -5.40
CA ARG A 131 12.95 -10.27 -6.55
C ARG A 131 11.49 -10.20 -7.02
N HIS A 132 10.85 -9.05 -6.86
CA HIS A 132 9.43 -8.87 -7.20
C HIS A 132 9.11 -9.27 -8.66
N ASP A 133 10.03 -9.08 -9.59
CA ASP A 133 9.89 -9.43 -11.00
C ASP A 133 9.86 -10.94 -11.26
N GLU A 134 10.28 -11.75 -10.28
CA GLU A 134 10.13 -13.20 -10.29
C GLU A 134 8.88 -13.69 -9.53
N ASP A 135 8.24 -12.81 -8.76
CA ASP A 135 7.04 -13.13 -7.99
C ASP A 135 5.80 -13.22 -8.92
N PRO A 136 4.87 -14.16 -8.69
CA PRO A 136 3.67 -14.28 -9.52
C PRO A 136 2.80 -13.02 -9.58
N ILE A 137 2.69 -12.24 -8.49
CA ILE A 137 2.01 -10.95 -8.49
C ILE A 137 2.93 -9.85 -9.02
N GLY A 138 4.19 -9.85 -8.59
CA GLY A 138 5.13 -8.79 -8.98
C GLY A 138 5.52 -8.79 -10.47
N SER A 139 5.37 -9.93 -11.17
CA SER A 139 5.57 -10.07 -12.62
C SER A 139 4.35 -9.69 -13.46
N ILE A 140 3.20 -9.35 -12.85
CA ILE A 140 2.00 -8.91 -13.57
C ILE A 140 2.29 -7.59 -14.29
N SER A 141 1.91 -7.51 -15.57
CA SER A 141 2.08 -6.28 -16.34
C SER A 141 1.30 -5.13 -15.72
N GLY A 142 2.03 -4.10 -15.27
CA GLY A 142 1.46 -2.95 -14.59
C GLY A 142 1.56 -3.01 -13.06
N VAL A 143 2.17 -4.05 -12.48
CA VAL A 143 2.67 -4.06 -11.11
C VAL A 143 4.15 -3.66 -11.15
N GLY A 144 4.52 -2.66 -10.36
CA GLY A 144 5.91 -2.31 -10.08
C GLY A 144 6.21 -2.43 -8.59
N PRO A 145 7.45 -2.17 -8.14
CA PRO A 145 7.85 -2.31 -6.74
C PRO A 145 6.95 -1.59 -5.75
N SER A 146 6.50 -0.37 -6.07
CA SER A 146 5.61 0.39 -5.20
C SER A 146 4.25 -0.29 -5.05
N SER A 147 3.59 -0.69 -6.14
CA SER A 147 2.29 -1.39 -6.06
C SER A 147 2.41 -2.76 -5.39
N PHE A 148 3.53 -3.46 -5.62
CA PHE A 148 3.83 -4.73 -4.99
C PHE A 148 3.95 -4.59 -3.47
N GLN A 149 4.76 -3.63 -3.01
CA GLN A 149 4.91 -3.36 -1.57
C GLN A 149 3.61 -2.84 -0.95
N TYR A 150 2.84 -2.04 -1.69
CA TYR A 150 1.56 -1.56 -1.20
C TYR A 150 0.57 -2.69 -0.94
N LEU A 151 0.48 -3.70 -1.82
CA LEU A 151 -0.34 -4.88 -1.55
C LEU A 151 0.18 -5.68 -0.34
N ARG A 152 1.51 -5.76 -0.13
CA ARG A 152 2.08 -6.38 1.07
C ARG A 152 1.70 -5.61 2.33
N GLN A 153 1.70 -4.28 2.30
CA GLN A 153 1.19 -3.46 3.42
C GLN A 153 -0.28 -3.76 3.71
N LEU A 154 -1.12 -3.84 2.68
CA LEU A 154 -2.54 -4.20 2.82
C LEU A 154 -2.74 -5.62 3.36
N ALA A 155 -1.78 -6.51 3.14
CA ALA A 155 -1.73 -7.85 3.71
C ALA A 155 -1.15 -7.90 5.14
N GLY A 156 -0.88 -6.75 5.75
CA GLY A 156 -0.38 -6.64 7.12
C GLY A 156 1.14 -6.81 7.26
N VAL A 157 1.90 -6.76 6.16
CA VAL A 157 3.36 -6.76 6.21
C VAL A 157 3.87 -5.37 6.57
N ASP A 158 4.77 -5.33 7.55
CA ASP A 158 5.49 -4.13 7.96
C ASP A 158 6.56 -3.76 6.92
N ALA A 159 6.12 -3.11 5.84
CA ALA A 159 6.92 -2.79 4.68
C ALA A 159 6.80 -1.32 4.30
N VAL A 160 7.77 -0.83 3.51
CA VAL A 160 7.74 0.49 2.88
C VAL A 160 7.36 0.38 1.42
N THR A 161 6.61 1.36 0.92
CA THR A 161 6.29 1.55 -0.49
C THR A 161 7.26 2.58 -1.08
N PRO A 162 8.16 2.22 -2.02
CA PRO A 162 9.09 3.17 -2.64
C PRO A 162 8.34 4.07 -3.63
N ASP A 163 7.59 5.04 -3.12
CA ASP A 163 6.89 6.05 -3.90
C ASP A 163 7.65 7.40 -3.87
N PRO A 164 7.17 8.43 -4.59
CA PRO A 164 7.82 9.73 -4.59
C PRO A 164 7.92 10.40 -3.20
N THR A 165 6.96 10.14 -2.29
CA THR A 165 6.98 10.73 -0.94
C THR A 165 8.04 10.07 -0.07
N VAL A 166 8.17 8.75 -0.14
CA VAL A 166 9.24 8.01 0.55
C VAL A 166 10.62 8.37 -0.03
N THR A 167 10.71 8.51 -1.35
CA THR A 167 11.96 8.92 -2.02
C THR A 167 12.42 10.29 -1.53
N ALA A 168 11.53 11.29 -1.55
CA ALA A 168 11.83 12.63 -1.07
C ALA A 168 12.19 12.66 0.42
N PHE A 169 11.51 11.84 1.23
CA PHE A 169 11.83 11.69 2.65
C PHE A 169 13.23 11.13 2.88
N VAL A 170 13.61 10.05 2.19
CA VAL A 170 14.94 9.45 2.33
C VAL A 170 16.03 10.44 1.91
N GLU A 171 15.82 11.17 0.82
CA GLU A 171 16.75 12.21 0.35
C GLU A 171 16.90 13.35 1.38
N ALA A 172 15.80 13.83 1.96
CA ALA A 172 15.84 14.87 2.99
C ALA A 172 16.55 14.40 4.28
N VAL A 173 16.33 13.14 4.68
CA VAL A 173 17.06 12.55 5.81
C VAL A 173 18.55 12.44 5.51
N ASP A 174 18.93 12.02 4.30
CA ASP A 174 20.34 11.92 3.89
C ASP A 174 21.05 13.28 3.94
N GLU A 175 20.41 14.35 3.44
CA GLU A 175 20.95 15.72 3.47
C GLU A 175 21.25 16.23 4.90
N GLU A 176 20.52 15.74 5.90
CA GLU A 176 20.70 16.11 7.31
C GLU A 176 21.74 15.25 8.05
N LEU A 177 22.16 14.15 7.45
CA LEU A 177 23.18 13.26 7.99
C LEU A 177 24.56 13.60 7.42
N GLU A 178 25.58 13.51 8.26
CA GLU A 178 26.96 13.76 7.82
C GLU A 178 27.47 12.63 6.91
N HIS A 179 27.11 11.39 7.27
CA HIS A 179 27.41 10.17 6.53
C HIS A 179 26.25 9.18 6.68
N SER A 180 25.76 8.64 5.58
CA SER A 180 24.74 7.60 5.57
C SER A 180 24.94 6.65 4.38
N PRO A 181 24.37 5.44 4.41
CA PRO A 181 24.29 4.54 3.26
C PRO A 181 22.98 4.70 2.46
N LEU A 182 22.24 5.80 2.67
CA LEU A 182 20.94 6.01 2.03
C LEU A 182 21.11 6.26 0.52
N GLU A 183 20.28 5.60 -0.28
CA GLU A 183 20.27 5.75 -1.73
C GLU A 183 18.87 5.51 -2.30
N THR A 184 18.46 6.39 -3.22
CA THR A 184 17.13 6.38 -3.84
C THR A 184 17.17 6.17 -5.35
N ALA A 185 18.33 5.84 -5.91
CA ALA A 185 18.53 5.71 -7.36
C ALA A 185 17.63 4.64 -8.01
N THR A 186 17.14 3.68 -7.23
CA THR A 186 16.15 2.67 -7.66
C THR A 186 15.20 2.35 -6.50
N ASP A 187 13.99 1.88 -6.81
CA ASP A 187 13.01 1.44 -5.81
C ASP A 187 13.58 0.42 -4.81
N ARG A 188 14.44 -0.50 -5.29
CA ARG A 188 15.12 -1.50 -4.43
C ARG A 188 16.07 -0.84 -3.44
N LEU A 189 16.80 0.21 -3.85
CA LEU A 189 17.69 0.96 -2.97
C LEU A 189 16.89 1.83 -1.99
N THR A 190 15.78 2.41 -2.42
CA THR A 190 14.86 3.16 -1.54
C THR A 190 14.31 2.25 -0.43
N ILE A 191 13.88 1.04 -0.79
CA ILE A 191 13.45 0.02 0.19
C ILE A 191 14.59 -0.32 1.16
N ALA A 192 15.79 -0.65 0.64
CA ALA A 192 16.95 -0.99 1.47
C ALA A 192 17.35 0.15 2.42
N SER A 193 17.23 1.39 1.97
CA SER A 193 17.50 2.59 2.76
C SER A 193 16.52 2.72 3.93
N CYS A 194 15.23 2.50 3.68
CA CYS A 194 14.22 2.51 4.75
C CYS A 194 14.37 1.33 5.71
N GLU A 195 14.72 0.14 5.21
CA GLU A 195 15.06 -1.01 6.06
C GLU A 195 16.26 -0.68 6.95
N TRP A 196 17.30 -0.04 6.42
CA TRP A 196 18.44 0.42 7.22
C TRP A 196 18.03 1.45 8.27
N LEU A 197 17.23 2.46 7.90
CA LEU A 197 16.68 3.43 8.86
C LEU A 197 15.92 2.73 9.99
N SER A 198 15.17 1.67 9.67
CA SER A 198 14.43 0.89 10.68
C SER A 198 15.33 0.11 11.62
N LEU A 199 16.50 -0.34 11.15
CA LEU A 199 17.47 -1.07 11.95
C LEU A 199 18.24 -0.17 12.93
N VAL A 200 18.40 1.11 12.59
CA VAL A 200 19.20 2.07 13.37
C VAL A 200 18.35 3.11 14.11
N SER A 201 17.04 2.90 14.17
CA SER A 201 16.08 3.74 14.89
C SER A 201 15.03 2.89 15.61
N THR A 202 14.10 3.56 16.30
CA THR A 202 12.93 2.91 16.91
C THR A 202 11.76 2.77 15.94
N TYR A 203 11.86 3.32 14.73
CA TYR A 203 10.77 3.31 13.75
C TYR A 203 10.82 2.06 12.90
N ARG A 204 9.69 1.36 12.82
CA ARG A 204 9.52 0.21 11.93
C ARG A 204 9.36 0.66 10.46
N PRO A 205 9.56 -0.23 9.46
CA PRO A 205 9.45 0.15 8.05
C PRO A 205 8.14 0.85 7.68
N LEU A 206 7.00 0.36 8.15
CA LEU A 206 5.70 0.98 7.89
C LEU A 206 5.54 2.33 8.61
N ALA A 207 6.16 2.52 9.78
CA ALA A 207 6.18 3.82 10.44
C ALA A 207 6.98 4.85 9.62
N ILE A 208 8.14 4.46 9.08
CA ILE A 208 8.95 5.30 8.19
C ILE A 208 8.14 5.72 6.96
N ASP A 209 7.45 4.77 6.35
CA ASP A 209 6.56 4.99 5.23
C ASP A 209 5.43 6.01 5.57
N ARG A 210 4.78 5.86 6.74
CA ARG A 210 3.72 6.79 7.18
C ARG A 210 4.24 8.17 7.56
N ILE A 211 5.44 8.26 8.14
CA ILE A 211 6.12 9.55 8.42
C ILE A 211 6.43 10.26 7.10
N ALA A 212 7.01 9.55 6.12
CA ALA A 212 7.29 10.10 4.80
C ALA A 212 6.02 10.62 4.13
N TRP A 213 4.96 9.82 4.12
CA TRP A 213 3.66 10.22 3.58
C TRP A 213 3.12 11.47 4.28
N TRP A 214 3.19 11.54 5.62
CA TRP A 214 2.69 12.68 6.38
C TRP A 214 3.48 13.97 6.11
N ALA A 215 4.81 13.88 6.06
CA ALA A 215 5.70 15.03 5.91
C ALA A 215 5.74 15.57 4.48
N PHE A 216 5.52 14.72 3.46
CA PHE A 216 5.67 15.07 2.05
C PHE A 216 4.36 15.02 1.25
N THR A 217 3.20 14.90 1.93
CA THR A 217 1.88 15.09 1.33
C THR A 217 1.27 16.38 1.85
N ASP A 218 0.76 17.21 0.94
CA ASP A 218 0.09 18.47 1.30
C ASP A 218 -1.10 18.23 2.25
N ASP A 219 -1.29 19.13 3.22
CA ASP A 219 -2.39 19.07 4.20
C ASP A 219 -3.78 18.96 3.54
N GLU A 220 -3.96 19.61 2.38
CA GLU A 220 -5.19 19.58 1.59
C GLU A 220 -5.50 18.17 1.05
N ASP A 221 -4.48 17.35 0.80
CA ASP A 221 -4.61 15.97 0.35
C ASP A 221 -4.63 14.99 1.55
N ARG A 222 -3.89 15.30 2.62
CA ARG A 222 -3.75 14.46 3.82
C ARG A 222 -5.05 14.38 4.62
N ARG A 223 -5.67 15.52 4.95
CA ARG A 223 -6.87 15.56 5.80
C ARG A 223 -8.05 14.80 5.21
N PRO A 224 -8.42 14.98 3.93
CA PRO A 224 -9.47 14.18 3.31
C PRO A 224 -9.12 12.68 3.28
N ALA A 225 -7.85 12.31 3.12
CA ALA A 225 -7.43 10.90 3.13
C ALA A 225 -7.65 10.23 4.50
N LEU A 226 -7.34 10.94 5.60
CA LEU A 226 -7.59 10.48 6.96
C LEU A 226 -9.09 10.31 7.23
N GLU A 227 -9.88 11.36 6.94
CA GLU A 227 -11.34 11.32 7.08
C GLU A 227 -11.94 10.17 6.26
N ALA A 228 -11.41 9.97 5.05
CA ALA A 228 -11.86 8.92 4.16
C ALA A 228 -11.50 7.51 4.63
N ALA A 229 -10.41 7.36 5.37
CA ALA A 229 -9.98 6.12 6.03
C ALA A 229 -10.67 5.89 7.38
N GLY A 230 -11.56 6.79 7.82
CA GLY A 230 -12.21 6.70 9.12
C GLY A 230 -11.32 7.12 10.30
N LEU A 231 -10.14 7.68 10.01
CA LEU A 231 -9.23 8.25 11.00
C LEU A 231 -9.66 9.69 11.28
N THR A 232 -10.17 9.97 12.47
CA THR A 232 -10.56 11.34 12.86
C THR A 232 -9.45 11.98 13.69
N LEU A 233 -8.93 13.12 13.22
CA LEU A 233 -7.98 13.99 13.95
C LEU A 233 -8.52 14.50 15.31
N GLY A 234 -9.79 14.27 15.62
CA GLY A 234 -10.48 14.73 16.83
C GLY A 234 -10.11 14.02 18.14
N GLN A 235 -9.04 13.21 18.15
CA GLN A 235 -8.46 12.64 19.37
C GLN A 235 -7.07 13.20 19.70
N LEU A 236 -6.59 14.21 18.94
CA LEU A 236 -5.22 14.76 19.03
C LEU A 236 -5.14 16.28 19.27
N LEU A 237 -6.13 16.85 19.96
CA LEU A 237 -6.07 18.15 20.66
C LEU A 237 -6.75 18.02 22.02
#